data_AF-A0A537M828-F1
#
_entry.id   AF-A0A537M828-F1
#
_cell.length_a   1.000
_cell.length_b   1.000
_cell.length_c   1.000
_cell.angle_alpha   90.00
_cell.angle_beta   90.00
_cell.angle_gamma   90.00
#
_symmetry.space_group_name_H-M   'P 1'
#
loop_
_entity.id
_entity.type
_entity.pdbx_description
1 polymer ?
#
loop_
_entity_poly.entity_id
_entity_poly.type
_entity_poly.pdbx_seq_one_letter_code
_entity_poly.pdbx_strand_id
1 'polypeptide(L)'
;MKRGDIVITSLPGDYGKPRPAVVVQSDRLRYLESVLLCPMTSDIVSAEPVRITVSPTPENGLRHPSQIMVEKLTALRRARCGDPVGRLDDALLQRLDEALALVIGLAG
;
A
#
# COMPACT_ATOMS: atom_id res chain seq x y z
N MET A 1 12.92 0.60 2.25
CA MET A 1 11.56 0.05 2.25
C MET A 1 11.34 -0.90 3.41
N LYS A 2 10.46 -0.48 4.31
CA LYS A 2 9.90 -1.20 5.45
C LYS A 2 8.37 -1.29 5.31
N ARG A 3 7.74 -2.15 6.09
CA ARG A 3 6.28 -2.23 6.20
C ARG A 3 5.71 -0.86 6.60
N GLY A 4 4.70 -0.43 5.86
CA GLY A 4 4.02 0.86 6.02
C GLY A 4 4.63 2.01 5.23
N ASP A 5 5.82 1.85 4.63
CA ASP A 5 6.37 2.86 3.73
C ASP A 5 5.44 3.05 2.53
N ILE A 6 5.18 4.31 2.17
CA ILE A 6 4.52 4.68 0.92
C ILE A 6 5.62 4.97 -0.10
N VAL A 7 5.58 4.29 -1.24
CA VAL A 7 6.54 4.46 -2.34
C VAL A 7 5.82 4.85 -3.61
N ILE A 8 6.50 5.56 -4.51
CA ILE A 8 5.99 5.78 -5.86
C ILE A 8 6.46 4.64 -6.77
N THR A 9 5.52 4.01 -7.46
CA THR A 9 5.83 2.91 -8.39
C THR A 9 4.84 2.86 -9.54
N SER A 10 5.29 2.32 -10.68
CA SER A 10 4.42 1.88 -11.77
C SER A 10 4.23 0.37 -11.66
N LEU A 11 2.97 -0.08 -11.60
CA LEU A 11 2.65 -1.49 -11.57
C LEU A 11 2.29 -1.99 -12.98
N PRO A 12 2.61 -3.24 -13.33
CA PRO A 12 2.21 -3.80 -14.62
C PRO A 12 0.67 -3.87 -14.75
N GLY A 13 0.17 -3.89 -15.99
CA GLY A 13 -1.27 -3.95 -16.29
C GLY A 13 -1.95 -2.58 -16.20
N ASP A 14 -3.17 -2.54 -15.66
CA ASP A 14 -4.03 -1.34 -15.58
C ASP A 14 -3.43 -0.17 -14.76
N TYR A 15 -2.33 -0.42 -14.06
CA TYR A 15 -1.71 0.48 -13.09
C TYR A 15 -0.34 1.02 -13.56
N GLY A 16 -0.09 1.06 -14.86
CA GLY A 16 1.20 1.45 -15.46
C GLY A 16 1.68 2.88 -15.19
N LYS A 17 0.78 3.79 -14.80
CA LYS A 17 1.15 5.15 -14.39
C LYS A 17 1.77 5.14 -12.99
N PRO A 18 2.86 5.90 -12.74
CA PRO A 18 3.43 6.05 -11.41
C PRO A 18 2.37 6.51 -10.41
N ARG A 19 2.24 5.78 -9.30
CA ARG A 19 1.28 6.08 -8.23
C ARG A 19 1.85 5.66 -6.88
N PRO A 20 1.32 6.22 -5.77
CA PRO A 20 1.67 5.73 -4.45
C PRO A 20 1.23 4.28 -4.26
N ALA A 21 2.02 3.52 -3.51
CA ALA A 21 1.70 2.18 -3.04
C ALA A 21 2.28 1.97 -1.64
N VAL A 22 1.54 1.25 -0.79
CA VAL A 22 1.97 0.92 0.57
C VAL A 22 2.72 -0.42 0.55
N VAL A 23 3.90 -0.46 1.14
CA VAL A 23 4.64 -1.71 1.38
C VAL A 23 3.96 -2.48 2.51
N VAL A 24 3.54 -3.72 2.25
CA VAL A 24 2.82 -4.56 3.23
C VAL A 24 3.64 -5.75 3.73
N GLN A 25 4.72 -6.10 3.03
CA GLN A 25 5.59 -7.21 3.39
C GLN A 25 6.30 -6.99 4.73
N SER A 26 6.40 -8.04 5.54
CA SER A 26 7.14 -8.05 6.80
C SER A 26 8.59 -7.58 6.63
N ASP A 27 9.07 -6.76 7.57
CA ASP A 27 10.45 -6.28 7.64
C ASP A 27 11.48 -7.40 7.81
N ARG A 28 11.03 -8.57 8.29
CA ARG A 28 11.84 -9.80 8.43
C ARG A 28 12.25 -10.37 7.07
N LEU A 29 11.50 -10.05 6.02
CA LEU A 29 11.69 -10.55 4.65
C LEU A 29 12.36 -9.52 3.73
N ARG A 30 13.09 -8.53 4.30
CA ARG A 30 13.79 -7.49 3.51
C ARG A 30 14.94 -8.01 2.67
N TYR A 31 15.42 -9.22 2.93
CA TYR A 31 16.47 -9.89 2.17
C TYR A 31 16.00 -10.43 0.81
N LEU A 32 14.68 -10.53 0.57
CA LEU A 32 14.13 -10.97 -0.70
C LEU A 32 14.16 -9.84 -1.74
N GLU A 33 14.41 -10.16 -3.01
CA GLU A 33 14.45 -9.16 -4.09
C GLU A 33 13.08 -8.53 -4.42
N SER A 34 12.00 -9.27 -4.15
CA SER A 34 10.63 -8.78 -4.32
C SER A 34 10.05 -8.25 -3.01
N VAL A 35 9.04 -7.41 -3.18
CA VAL A 35 8.25 -6.83 -2.11
C VAL A 35 6.76 -6.96 -2.43
N LEU A 36 5.94 -7.25 -1.41
CA LEU A 36 4.49 -7.12 -1.50
C LEU A 36 4.05 -5.69 -1.19
N LEU A 37 3.16 -5.17 -2.03
CA LEU A 37 2.60 -3.82 -1.91
C LEU A 37 1.13 -3.77 -2.32
N CYS A 38 0.40 -2.79 -1.78
CA CYS A 38 -0.95 -2.44 -2.18
C CYS A 38 -0.94 -1.06 -2.85
N PRO A 39 -1.37 -0.92 -4.12
CA PRO A 39 -1.45 0.37 -4.78
C PRO A 39 -2.47 1.29 -4.14
N MET A 40 -2.27 2.60 -4.31
CA MET A 40 -3.21 3.64 -3.88
C MET A 40 -3.85 4.34 -5.08
N THR A 41 -5.04 4.89 -4.87
CA THR A 41 -5.76 5.68 -5.86
C THR A 41 -6.49 6.84 -5.20
N SER A 42 -6.58 7.99 -5.87
CA SER A 42 -7.46 9.10 -5.46
C SER A 42 -8.89 8.95 -5.99
N ASP A 43 -9.16 7.89 -6.75
CA ASP A 43 -10.52 7.50 -7.16
C ASP A 43 -11.19 6.73 -6.02
N ILE A 44 -11.93 7.48 -5.20
CA ILE A 44 -12.51 7.00 -3.95
C ILE A 44 -13.87 6.35 -4.22
N VAL A 45 -14.06 5.12 -3.73
CA VAL A 45 -15.33 4.39 -3.83
C VAL A 45 -15.79 3.88 -2.46
N SER A 46 -17.08 3.55 -2.32
CA SER A 46 -17.60 2.90 -1.12
C SER A 46 -17.28 1.41 -1.14
N ALA A 47 -16.20 1.00 -0.48
CA ALA A 47 -15.71 -0.39 -0.47
C ALA A 47 -14.99 -0.74 0.86
N GLU A 48 -15.43 -0.17 1.97
CA GLU A 48 -14.94 -0.56 3.30
C GLU A 48 -15.37 -2.01 3.64
N PRO A 49 -14.56 -2.77 4.41
CA PRO A 49 -13.27 -2.40 5.00
C PRO A 49 -12.07 -2.59 4.04
N VAL A 50 -12.30 -3.08 2.82
CA VAL A 50 -11.25 -3.48 1.87
C VAL A 50 -10.49 -2.28 1.31
N ARG A 51 -11.17 -1.15 1.04
CA ARG A 51 -10.52 0.10 0.63
C ARG A 51 -10.40 1.08 1.78
N ILE A 52 -9.18 1.29 2.26
CA ILE A 52 -8.90 2.15 3.40
C ILE A 52 -8.59 3.55 2.92
N THR A 53 -9.45 4.51 3.26
CA THR A 53 -9.23 5.93 2.97
C THR A 53 -8.15 6.52 3.88
N VAL A 54 -7.18 7.20 3.28
CA VAL A 54 -6.05 7.88 3.91
C VAL A 54 -6.09 9.35 3.54
N SER A 55 -6.16 10.23 4.54
CA SER A 55 -6.07 11.67 4.36
C SER A 55 -4.61 12.11 4.17
N PRO A 56 -4.33 13.14 3.35
CA PRO A 56 -2.98 13.68 3.21
C PRO A 56 -2.40 14.21 4.53
N THR A 57 -1.16 13.85 4.82
CA THR A 57 -0.38 14.46 5.90
C THR A 57 1.07 14.68 5.43
N PRO A 58 1.84 15.59 6.07
CA PRO A 58 3.26 15.73 5.78
C PRO A 58 4.05 14.42 5.92
N GLU A 59 3.67 13.55 6.86
CA GLU A 59 4.35 12.31 7.19
C GLU A 59 4.09 11.20 6.16
N ASN A 60 2.91 11.19 5.54
CA ASN A 60 2.54 10.17 4.55
C ASN A 60 2.82 10.59 3.10
N GLY A 61 3.15 11.86 2.87
CA GLY A 61 3.60 12.37 1.56
C GLY A 61 2.51 12.40 0.48
N LEU A 62 1.25 12.12 0.83
CA LEU A 62 0.13 12.21 -0.11
C LEU A 62 -0.25 13.67 -0.38
N ARG A 63 -0.80 13.92 -1.57
CA ARG A 63 -1.29 15.26 -1.97
C ARG A 63 -2.82 15.36 -2.00
N HIS A 64 -3.49 14.22 -2.11
CA HIS A 64 -4.94 14.11 -2.20
C HIS A 64 -5.41 12.94 -1.33
N PRO A 65 -6.64 13.01 -0.77
CA PRO A 65 -7.27 11.84 -0.18
C PRO A 65 -7.16 10.65 -1.12
N SER A 66 -6.70 9.53 -0.60
CA SER A 66 -6.40 8.34 -1.40
C SER A 66 -6.87 7.09 -0.67
N GLN A 67 -7.30 6.08 -1.41
CA GLN A 67 -7.62 4.76 -0.89
C GLN A 67 -6.47 3.78 -1.15
N ILE A 68 -6.11 3.01 -0.14
CA ILE A 68 -5.31 1.80 -0.30
C ILE A 68 -6.23 0.74 -0.91
N MET A 69 -5.86 0.21 -2.09
CA MET A 69 -6.58 -0.86 -2.77
C MET A 69 -6.05 -2.22 -2.30
N VAL A 70 -6.50 -2.67 -1.13
CA VAL A 70 -5.97 -3.89 -0.48
C VAL A 70 -6.24 -5.14 -1.32
N GLU A 71 -7.36 -5.17 -2.07
CA GLU A 71 -7.71 -6.24 -3.01
C GLU A 71 -6.76 -6.35 -4.21
N LYS A 72 -5.88 -5.36 -4.40
CA LYS A 72 -4.88 -5.31 -5.47
C LYS A 72 -3.46 -5.59 -4.96
N LEU A 73 -3.35 -6.37 -3.88
CA LEU A 73 -2.08 -6.88 -3.37
C LEU A 73 -1.23 -7.48 -4.51
N THR A 74 0.01 -7.00 -4.66
CA THR A 74 0.88 -7.45 -5.75
C THR A 74 2.33 -7.54 -5.31
N ALA A 75 3.11 -8.36 -6.02
CA ALA A 75 4.54 -8.50 -5.85
C ALA A 75 5.30 -7.67 -6.90
N LEU A 76 6.31 -6.93 -6.45
CA LEU A 76 7.15 -6.12 -7.32
C LEU A 76 8.63 -6.29 -6.96
N ARG A 77 9.54 -6.27 -7.95
CA ARG A 77 10.98 -6.20 -7.66
C ARG A 77 11.27 -4.86 -6.97
N ARG A 78 12.02 -4.89 -5.86
CA ARG A 78 12.39 -3.68 -5.09
C ARG A 78 13.06 -2.62 -5.94
N ALA A 79 13.88 -3.03 -6.92
CA ALA A 79 14.54 -2.12 -7.86
C ALA A 79 13.58 -1.34 -8.78
N ARG A 80 12.29 -1.72 -8.85
CA ARG A 80 11.24 -0.97 -9.58
C ARG A 80 10.45 -0.02 -8.67
N CYS A 81 10.67 -0.06 -7.35
CA CYS A 81 10.09 0.89 -6.42
C CYS A 81 11.00 2.12 -6.33
N GLY A 82 10.42 3.32 -6.30
CA GLY A 82 11.14 4.51 -5.88
C GLY A 82 11.43 4.53 -4.38
N ASP A 83 12.14 5.57 -3.94
CA ASP A 83 12.36 5.82 -2.52
C ASP A 83 11.04 6.07 -1.77
N PRO A 84 10.96 5.75 -0.48
CA PRO A 84 9.81 6.10 0.35
C PRO A 84 9.54 7.60 0.33
N VAL A 85 8.29 7.98 0.07
CA VAL A 85 7.82 9.38 0.11
C VAL A 85 7.10 9.71 1.41
N GLY A 86 6.80 8.70 2.22
CA GLY A 86 6.15 8.85 3.51
C GLY A 86 5.81 7.50 4.12
N ARG A 87 5.01 7.50 5.18
CA ARG A 87 4.59 6.28 5.89
C ARG A 87 3.17 6.37 6.40
N LEU A 88 2.50 5.23 6.51
CA LEU A 88 1.27 5.12 7.30
C LEU A 88 1.56 5.25 8.80
N ASP A 89 0.60 5.82 9.52
CA ASP A 89 0.56 5.77 10.98
C ASP A 89 0.10 4.39 11.50
N ASP A 90 0.23 4.19 12.81
CA ASP A 90 -0.06 2.90 13.45
C ASP A 90 -1.55 2.51 13.35
N ALA A 91 -2.46 3.49 13.38
CA ALA A 91 -3.90 3.22 13.28
C ALA A 91 -4.28 2.73 11.87
N LEU A 92 -3.70 3.33 10.83
CA LEU A 92 -3.85 2.88 9.46
C LEU A 92 -3.18 1.54 9.21
N LEU A 93 -2.04 1.26 9.84
CA LEU A 93 -1.38 -0.05 9.76
C LEU A 93 -2.24 -1.16 10.36
N GLN A 94 -2.92 -0.89 11.48
CA GLN A 94 -3.85 -1.84 12.11
C GLN A 94 -5.05 -2.14 11.19
N ARG A 95 -5.68 -1.10 10.63
CA ARG A 95 -6.77 -1.28 9.64
C ARG A 95 -6.30 -2.06 8.41
N LEU A 96 -5.06 -1.83 7.97
CA LEU A 96 -4.45 -2.55 6.86
C LEU A 96 -4.23 -4.03 7.18
N ASP A 97 -3.84 -4.37 8.41
CA ASP A 97 -3.71 -5.77 8.84
C ASP A 97 -5.06 -6.51 8.80
N GLU A 98 -6.12 -5.89 9.28
CA GLU A 98 -7.49 -6.44 9.24
C GLU A 98 -8.00 -6.61 7.80
N ALA A 99 -7.82 -5.58 6.97
CA ALA A 99 -8.23 -5.63 5.57
C ALA A 99 -7.43 -6.67 4.76
N LEU A 100 -6.12 -6.78 5.02
CA LEU A 100 -5.28 -7.80 4.38
C LEU A 100 -5.78 -9.19 4.76
N ALA A 101 -5.95 -9.46 6.07
CA ALA A 101 -6.46 -10.75 6.54
C ALA A 101 -7.79 -11.11 5.88
N LEU A 102 -8.71 -10.16 5.74
CA LEU A 102 -9.97 -10.37 5.05
C LEU A 102 -9.77 -10.71 3.56
N VAL A 103 -8.97 -9.92 2.84
CA VAL A 103 -8.74 -10.09 1.39
C VAL A 103 -8.13 -11.46 1.07
N ILE A 104 -7.28 -12.00 1.93
CA ILE A 104 -6.63 -13.30 1.72
C ILE A 104 -7.30 -14.47 2.46
N GLY A 105 -8.48 -14.27 3.03
CA GLY A 105 -9.26 -15.34 3.68
C GLY A 105 -8.66 -15.85 5.00
N LEU A 106 -7.93 -15.00 5.73
CA LEU A 106 -7.39 -15.27 7.07
C LEU A 106 -8.18 -14.57 8.18
N ALA A 107 -9.13 -13.68 7.84
CA ALA A 107 -10.08 -13.14 8.80
C ALA A 107 -11.14 -14.20 9.13
N GLY A 108 -11.41 -14.41 10.42
CA GLY A 108 -12.44 -15.30 10.95
C GLY A 108 -13.36 -14.55 11.89
#